data_AF-A0A7V9J2D1-F1
#
_entry.id   AF-A0A7V9J2D1-F1
#
_cell.length_a   1.000
_cell.length_b   1.000
_cell.length_c   1.000
_cell.angle_alpha   90.00
_cell.angle_beta   90.00
_cell.angle_gamma   90.00
#
_symmetry.space_group_name_H-M   'P 1'
#
loop_
_entity.id
_entity.type
_entity.pdbx_description
1 polymer ?
#
loop_
_entity_poly.entity_id
_entity_poly.type
_entity_poly.pdbx_seq_one_letter_code
_entity_poly.pdbx_strand_id
1 'polypeptide(L)'
;MRKNQVQAFLSTQWPHVAELARLHGVTKVSYDASAATLAGTVNEGPEPAPRESVLGLRNPLDGALAAERLACGEMPNLHRLMEQQVQRAGDEYAKTRGREFPWEGFADAILPWVLDDAATLKLSSFAAEAATLNELQLLRRLPDDSWRFRHERIRDQFVVHAFLGKNAQRQYTLASERRVLAIYRILPEKLYNKQTQVPRDSVDTVYEWLAAQSAASDAFLPAFRYFYLGMADIGLHPQEVHAHGSPSDATAG
;
A
#
# COMPACT_ATOMS: atom_id res chain seq x y z
N MET A 1 -15.34 -7.21 7.33
CA MET A 1 -16.81 -7.08 7.53
C MET A 1 -17.50 -8.18 6.74
N ARG A 2 -18.62 -8.74 7.23
CA ARG A 2 -19.44 -9.72 6.48
C ARG A 2 -20.18 -9.04 5.31
N LYS A 3 -20.66 -9.81 4.34
CA LYS A 3 -21.37 -9.28 3.15
C LYS A 3 -22.46 -8.25 3.50
N ASN A 4 -23.37 -8.62 4.40
CA ASN A 4 -24.47 -7.73 4.82
C ASN A 4 -23.98 -6.47 5.54
N GLN A 5 -22.87 -6.55 6.26
CA GLN A 5 -22.29 -5.40 6.95
C GLN A 5 -21.60 -4.43 5.98
N VAL A 6 -20.95 -4.96 4.93
CA VAL A 6 -20.33 -4.14 3.87
C VAL A 6 -21.41 -3.37 3.12
N GLN A 7 -22.47 -4.04 2.67
CA GLN A 7 -23.56 -3.37 1.96
C GLN A 7 -24.24 -2.31 2.84
N ALA A 8 -24.58 -2.65 4.08
CA ALA A 8 -25.22 -1.70 5.01
C ALA A 8 -24.32 -0.48 5.26
N PHE A 9 -23.02 -0.70 5.49
CA PHE A 9 -22.06 0.38 5.67
C PHE A 9 -21.96 1.29 4.44
N LEU A 10 -21.87 0.72 3.23
CA LEU A 10 -21.77 1.51 2.00
C LEU A 10 -23.04 2.35 1.78
N SER A 11 -24.22 1.81 2.09
CA SER A 11 -25.46 2.58 2.00
C SER A 11 -25.52 3.73 3.02
N THR A 12 -24.90 3.62 4.21
CA THR A 12 -24.80 4.76 5.13
C THR A 12 -23.85 5.86 4.67
N GLN A 13 -22.96 5.57 3.70
CA GLN A 13 -22.05 6.58 3.13
C GLN A 13 -22.73 7.49 2.09
N TRP A 14 -23.91 7.12 1.56
CA TRP A 14 -24.60 7.89 0.52
C TRP A 14 -24.70 9.39 0.79
N PRO A 15 -25.10 9.87 2.00
CA PRO A 15 -25.18 11.30 2.28
C PRO A 15 -23.85 12.05 2.11
N HIS A 16 -22.71 11.36 2.28
CA HIS A 16 -21.38 11.93 2.16
C HIS A 16 -20.86 11.95 0.72
N VAL A 17 -21.35 11.04 -0.13
CA VAL A 17 -20.89 10.89 -1.53
C VAL A 17 -21.91 11.34 -2.57
N ALA A 18 -23.12 11.75 -2.16
CA ALA A 18 -24.21 12.11 -3.07
C ALA A 18 -23.85 13.25 -4.05
N GLU A 19 -23.12 14.27 -3.58
CA GLU A 19 -22.70 15.36 -4.45
C GLU A 19 -21.65 14.90 -5.48
N LEU A 20 -20.70 14.06 -5.06
CA LEU A 20 -19.74 13.44 -5.95
C LEU A 20 -20.46 12.56 -6.99
N ALA A 21 -21.44 11.76 -6.55
CA ALA A 21 -22.25 10.91 -7.42
C ALA A 21 -23.00 11.72 -8.48
N ARG A 22 -23.57 12.87 -8.08
CA ARG A 22 -24.24 13.80 -8.99
C ARG A 22 -23.31 14.32 -10.09
N LEU A 23 -22.07 14.68 -9.73
CA LEU A 23 -21.07 15.16 -10.71
C LEU A 23 -20.69 14.08 -11.73
N HIS A 24 -20.76 12.80 -11.35
CA HIS A 24 -20.44 11.65 -12.19
C HIS A 24 -21.66 10.97 -12.83
N GLY A 25 -22.86 11.54 -12.68
CA GLY A 25 -24.10 10.97 -13.25
C GLY A 25 -24.55 9.66 -12.59
N VAL A 26 -24.06 9.35 -11.39
CA VAL A 26 -24.42 8.16 -10.62
C VAL A 26 -25.65 8.43 -9.77
N THR A 27 -26.67 7.59 -9.91
CA THR A 27 -27.88 7.65 -9.08
C THR A 27 -27.71 6.82 -7.80
N LYS A 28 -28.54 7.08 -6.79
CA LYS A 28 -28.58 6.24 -5.58
C LYS A 28 -28.88 4.77 -5.91
N VAL A 29 -29.75 4.52 -6.89
CA VAL A 29 -30.13 3.16 -7.31
C VAL A 29 -28.94 2.42 -7.93
N SER A 30 -28.21 3.06 -8.84
CA SER A 30 -27.00 2.47 -9.42
C SER A 30 -25.90 2.28 -8.37
N TYR A 31 -25.74 3.23 -7.45
CA TYR A 31 -24.79 3.13 -6.34
C TYR A 31 -25.10 1.92 -5.44
N ASP A 32 -26.34 1.78 -4.97
CA ASP A 32 -26.75 0.69 -4.08
C ASP A 32 -26.63 -0.67 -4.79
N ALA A 33 -26.91 -0.74 -6.09
CA ALA A 33 -26.70 -1.95 -6.90
C ALA A 33 -25.20 -2.32 -6.96
N SER A 34 -24.32 -1.36 -7.27
CA SER A 34 -22.87 -1.60 -7.30
C SER A 34 -22.32 -1.94 -5.92
N ALA A 35 -22.85 -1.34 -4.84
CA ALA A 35 -22.49 -1.69 -3.46
C ALA A 35 -22.89 -3.13 -3.12
N ALA A 36 -24.06 -3.60 -3.57
CA ALA A 36 -24.50 -4.98 -3.40
C ALA A 36 -23.61 -5.96 -4.19
N THR A 37 -23.23 -5.62 -5.42
CA THR A 37 -22.27 -6.39 -6.22
C THR A 37 -20.93 -6.50 -5.51
N LEU A 38 -20.39 -5.37 -5.03
CA LEU A 38 -19.13 -5.33 -4.30
C LEU A 38 -19.19 -6.17 -3.02
N ALA A 39 -20.27 -6.08 -2.25
CA ALA A 39 -20.49 -6.90 -1.07
C ALA A 39 -20.53 -8.40 -1.40
N GLY A 40 -21.02 -8.76 -2.59
CA GLY A 40 -21.00 -10.13 -3.11
C GLY A 40 -19.60 -10.68 -3.40
N THR A 41 -18.59 -9.82 -3.55
CA THR A 41 -17.19 -10.24 -3.75
C THR A 41 -16.46 -10.54 -2.44
N VAL A 42 -17.03 -10.15 -1.30
CA VAL A 42 -16.48 -10.37 0.04
C VAL A 42 -16.44 -11.86 0.32
N ASN A 43 -15.24 -12.42 0.48
CA ASN A 43 -15.04 -13.84 0.74
C ASN A 43 -15.04 -14.07 2.26
N GLU A 44 -16.10 -14.69 2.77
CA GLU A 44 -16.21 -15.13 4.16
C GLU A 44 -15.45 -16.46 4.32
N GLY A 45 -14.12 -16.40 4.29
CA GLY A 45 -13.27 -17.59 4.44
C GLY A 45 -13.58 -18.40 5.71
N PRO A 46 -13.17 -19.69 5.78
CA PRO A 46 -13.42 -20.54 6.94
C PRO A 46 -12.76 -19.99 8.21
N GLU A 47 -13.42 -20.15 9.36
CA GLU A 47 -12.87 -19.79 10.69
C GLU A 47 -11.82 -20.82 11.14
N PRO A 48 -10.67 -20.41 11.74
CA PRO A 48 -10.17 -19.04 11.93
C PRO A 48 -9.15 -18.66 10.82
N ALA A 49 -9.60 -18.03 9.74
CA ALA A 49 -8.68 -17.40 8.80
C ALA A 49 -8.06 -16.13 9.43
N PRO A 50 -6.75 -15.87 9.25
CA PRO A 50 -6.15 -14.59 9.62
C PRO A 50 -6.99 -13.45 9.04
N ARG A 51 -7.23 -12.37 9.81
CA ARG A 51 -8.03 -11.18 9.37
C ARG A 51 -7.57 -10.63 8.01
N GLU A 52 -6.32 -10.91 7.64
CA GLU A 52 -5.69 -10.50 6.39
C GLU A 52 -6.06 -11.36 5.18
N SER A 53 -6.61 -12.56 5.39
CA SER A 53 -7.05 -13.52 4.36
C SER A 53 -8.51 -13.32 3.97
N VAL A 54 -9.25 -12.50 4.74
CA VAL A 54 -10.66 -12.19 4.49
C VAL A 54 -10.73 -10.99 3.54
N LEU A 55 -11.36 -11.20 2.39
CA LEU A 55 -11.60 -10.18 1.37
C LEU A 55 -12.77 -9.32 1.84
N GLY A 56 -12.52 -8.06 2.21
CA GLY A 56 -13.57 -7.16 2.71
C GLY A 56 -13.05 -5.80 3.18
N LEU A 57 -13.97 -4.86 3.44
CA LEU A 57 -13.66 -3.58 4.07
C LEU A 57 -13.10 -3.84 5.48
N ARG A 58 -11.83 -3.47 5.69
CA ARG A 58 -11.10 -3.83 6.93
C ARG A 58 -11.24 -2.75 7.99
N ASN A 59 -11.45 -1.51 7.58
CA ASN A 59 -11.64 -0.37 8.46
C ASN A 59 -12.61 0.65 7.82
N PRO A 60 -13.07 1.67 8.58
CA PRO A 60 -13.93 2.72 8.04
C PRO A 60 -13.33 3.51 6.86
N LEU A 61 -11.99 3.63 6.78
CA LEU A 61 -11.31 4.30 5.67
C LEU A 61 -11.51 3.53 4.36
N ASP A 62 -11.28 2.21 4.37
CA ASP A 62 -11.51 1.35 3.21
C ASP A 62 -12.98 1.46 2.75
N GLY A 63 -13.91 1.53 3.70
CA GLY A 63 -15.34 1.69 3.38
C GLY A 63 -15.68 3.03 2.76
N ALA A 64 -15.11 4.14 3.28
CA ALA A 64 -15.29 5.46 2.70
C ALA A 64 -14.69 5.55 1.29
N LEU A 65 -13.49 5.00 1.09
CA LEU A 65 -12.83 4.95 -0.21
C LEU A 65 -13.62 4.12 -1.25
N ALA A 66 -14.16 2.98 -0.83
CA ALA A 66 -15.03 2.18 -1.68
C ALA A 66 -16.31 2.95 -2.05
N ALA A 67 -16.92 3.65 -1.09
CA ALA A 67 -18.10 4.49 -1.35
C ALA A 67 -17.81 5.62 -2.35
N GLU A 68 -16.68 6.31 -2.22
CA GLU A 68 -16.27 7.35 -3.19
C GLU A 68 -16.13 6.79 -4.61
N ARG A 69 -15.52 5.61 -4.77
CA ARG A 69 -15.36 4.96 -6.08
C ARG A 69 -16.69 4.61 -6.72
N LEU A 70 -17.57 4.00 -5.93
CA LEU A 70 -18.93 3.68 -6.38
C LEU A 70 -19.69 4.95 -6.79
N ALA A 71 -19.50 6.06 -6.08
CA ALA A 71 -20.08 7.35 -6.45
C ALA A 71 -19.49 7.92 -7.74
N CYS A 72 -18.22 7.64 -8.07
CA CYS A 72 -17.66 7.97 -9.38
C CYS A 72 -18.09 7.02 -10.51
N GLY A 73 -18.88 5.98 -10.22
CA GLY A 73 -19.30 4.96 -11.18
C GLY A 73 -18.26 3.86 -11.40
N GLU A 74 -17.24 3.80 -10.55
CA GLU A 74 -16.13 2.85 -10.63
C GLU A 74 -16.38 1.66 -9.69
N MET A 75 -16.07 0.44 -10.14
CA MET A 75 -16.10 -0.73 -9.27
C MET A 75 -14.77 -0.86 -8.52
N PRO A 76 -14.73 -0.66 -7.19
CA PRO A 76 -13.48 -0.75 -6.44
C PRO A 76 -12.98 -2.19 -6.37
N ASN A 77 -11.66 -2.36 -6.42
CA ASN A 77 -11.02 -3.64 -6.15
C ASN A 77 -10.60 -3.66 -4.68
N LEU A 78 -11.32 -4.42 -3.84
CA LEU A 78 -11.07 -4.46 -2.40
C LEU A 78 -9.65 -4.92 -2.02
N HIS A 79 -8.97 -5.68 -2.89
CA HIS A 79 -7.57 -6.08 -2.67
C HIS A 79 -6.58 -4.94 -2.94
N ARG A 80 -6.92 -4.05 -3.87
CA ARG A 80 -6.01 -3.01 -4.38
C ARG A 80 -6.52 -1.60 -4.08
N LEU A 81 -7.49 -1.46 -3.16
CA LEU A 81 -8.20 -0.20 -2.93
C LEU A 81 -7.26 0.96 -2.59
N MET A 82 -6.24 0.69 -1.75
CA MET A 82 -5.27 1.71 -1.36
C MET A 82 -4.34 2.08 -2.52
N GLU A 83 -3.93 1.10 -3.32
CA GLU A 83 -3.16 1.35 -4.54
C GLU A 83 -3.98 2.14 -5.56
N GLN A 84 -5.25 1.78 -5.77
CA GLN A 84 -6.17 2.52 -6.66
C GLN A 84 -6.30 3.97 -6.22
N GLN A 85 -6.35 4.22 -4.90
CA GLN A 85 -6.42 5.57 -4.35
C GLN A 85 -5.15 6.37 -4.58
N VAL A 86 -3.98 5.75 -4.41
CA VAL A 86 -2.71 6.40 -4.74
C VAL A 86 -2.59 6.66 -6.24
N GLN A 87 -2.98 5.70 -7.10
CA GLN A 87 -2.96 5.88 -8.54
C GLN A 87 -3.83 7.08 -8.98
N ARG A 88 -5.03 7.23 -8.41
CA ARG A 88 -5.89 8.39 -8.64
C ARG A 88 -5.21 9.70 -8.27
N ALA A 89 -4.38 9.72 -7.23
CA ALA A 89 -3.60 10.91 -6.90
C ALA A 89 -2.57 11.25 -7.99
N GLY A 90 -1.94 10.23 -8.59
CA GLY A 90 -1.10 10.41 -9.75
C GLY A 90 -1.84 10.97 -10.96
N ASP A 91 -3.00 10.39 -11.25
CA ASP A 91 -3.81 10.77 -12.41
C ASP A 91 -4.37 12.20 -12.26
N GLU A 92 -4.89 12.54 -11.07
CA GLU A 92 -5.39 13.90 -10.78
C GLU A 92 -4.26 14.92 -10.79
N TYR A 93 -3.09 14.57 -10.26
CA TYR A 93 -1.91 15.43 -10.34
C TYR A 93 -1.50 15.67 -11.80
N ALA A 94 -1.45 14.62 -12.63
CA ALA A 94 -1.12 14.75 -14.04
C ALA A 94 -2.11 15.63 -14.80
N LYS A 95 -3.41 15.44 -14.53
CA LYS A 95 -4.50 16.23 -15.13
C LYS A 95 -4.42 17.71 -14.73
N THR A 96 -4.19 18.01 -13.45
CA THR A 96 -4.22 19.38 -12.92
C THR A 96 -2.91 20.14 -13.12
N ARG A 97 -1.77 19.45 -13.14
CA ARG A 97 -0.43 20.06 -13.22
C ARG A 97 0.24 19.88 -14.57
N GLY A 98 -0.31 19.06 -15.47
CA GLY A 98 0.23 18.84 -16.81
C GLY A 98 1.54 18.06 -16.84
N ARG A 99 1.88 17.34 -15.76
CA ARG A 99 3.10 16.54 -15.63
C ARG A 99 2.86 15.37 -14.68
N GLU A 100 3.58 14.27 -14.87
CA GLU A 100 3.45 13.09 -14.01
C GLU A 100 3.81 13.38 -12.55
N PHE A 101 3.17 12.66 -11.63
CA PHE A 101 3.52 12.71 -10.22
C PHE A 101 4.95 12.19 -10.03
N PRO A 102 5.82 12.90 -9.28
CA PRO A 102 7.22 12.54 -9.15
C PRO A 102 7.41 11.39 -8.14
N TRP A 103 6.93 10.19 -8.47
CA TRP A 103 6.84 9.04 -7.56
C TRP A 103 8.14 8.75 -6.80
N GLU A 104 9.25 8.57 -7.52
CA GLU A 104 10.54 8.24 -6.91
C GLU A 104 11.07 9.39 -6.07
N GLY A 105 11.03 10.62 -6.59
CA GLY A 105 11.53 11.80 -5.87
C GLY A 105 10.72 12.11 -4.60
N PHE A 106 9.40 11.97 -4.67
CA PHE A 106 8.52 12.14 -3.52
C PHE A 106 8.75 11.03 -2.49
N ALA A 107 8.87 9.78 -2.92
CA ALA A 107 9.15 8.65 -2.05
C ALA A 107 10.52 8.79 -1.35
N ASP A 108 11.54 9.25 -2.07
CA ASP A 108 12.86 9.56 -1.51
C ASP A 108 12.80 10.65 -0.44
N ALA A 109 11.96 11.67 -0.64
CA ALA A 109 11.81 12.77 0.31
C ALA A 109 11.10 12.37 1.61
N ILE A 110 10.18 11.39 1.55
CA ILE A 110 9.43 10.94 2.74
C ILE A 110 10.08 9.75 3.45
N LEU A 111 10.95 8.98 2.79
CA LEU A 111 11.57 7.79 3.38
C LEU A 111 12.33 8.08 4.69
N PRO A 112 13.19 9.13 4.80
CA PRO A 112 13.87 9.44 6.06
C PRO A 112 12.91 9.62 7.23
N TRP A 113 11.75 10.22 7.00
CA TRP A 113 10.73 10.41 8.04
C TRP A 113 10.12 9.10 8.53
N VAL A 114 10.00 8.11 7.64
CA VAL A 114 9.57 6.75 8.03
C VAL A 114 10.66 6.08 8.86
N LEU A 115 11.91 6.23 8.44
CA LEU A 115 13.07 5.70 9.17
C LEU A 115 13.25 6.39 10.52
N ASP A 116 12.87 7.66 10.67
CA ASP A 116 12.97 8.36 11.94
C ASP A 116 11.71 8.22 12.83
N ASP A 117 10.71 7.45 12.37
CA ASP A 117 9.38 7.32 12.99
C ASP A 117 8.74 8.69 13.32
N ALA A 118 8.95 9.64 12.41
CA ALA A 118 8.57 11.02 12.64
C ALA A 118 7.04 11.21 12.45
N ALA A 119 6.42 11.91 13.41
CA ALA A 119 4.96 12.06 13.47
C ALA A 119 4.36 13.02 12.43
N THR A 120 5.19 13.87 11.83
CA THR A 120 4.81 14.88 10.83
C THR A 120 5.94 15.03 9.84
N LEU A 121 5.69 15.56 8.64
CA LEU A 121 6.71 15.77 7.61
C LEU A 121 6.63 17.17 6.99
N LYS A 122 7.77 17.70 6.56
CA LYS A 122 7.86 18.94 5.80
C LYS A 122 7.98 18.64 4.31
N LEU A 123 7.02 19.12 3.53
CA LEU A 123 6.93 18.91 2.07
C LEU A 123 7.15 20.21 1.29
N SER A 124 8.04 21.09 1.75
CA SER A 124 8.28 22.41 1.14
C SER A 124 8.64 22.32 -0.35
N SER A 125 9.47 21.34 -0.73
CA SER A 125 9.85 21.08 -2.13
C SER A 125 8.80 20.33 -2.95
N PHE A 126 7.72 19.87 -2.30
CA PHE A 126 6.64 19.07 -2.88
C PHE A 126 5.27 19.69 -2.58
N ALA A 127 5.19 21.02 -2.61
CA ALA A 127 3.97 21.75 -2.22
C ALA A 127 2.79 21.42 -3.14
N ALA A 128 3.02 21.22 -4.44
CA ALA A 128 1.97 20.88 -5.41
C ALA A 128 1.43 19.45 -5.18
N GLU A 129 2.32 18.51 -4.89
CA GLU A 129 2.00 17.13 -4.55
C GLU A 129 1.23 17.10 -3.22
N ALA A 130 1.73 17.81 -2.20
CA ALA A 130 1.08 17.90 -0.90
C ALA A 130 -0.34 18.49 -0.99
N ALA A 131 -0.54 19.53 -1.82
CA ALA A 131 -1.85 20.12 -2.07
C ALA A 131 -2.81 19.11 -2.71
N THR A 132 -2.37 18.43 -3.77
CA THR A 132 -3.19 17.41 -4.48
C THR A 132 -3.58 16.27 -3.55
N LEU A 133 -2.62 15.76 -2.77
CA LEU A 133 -2.86 14.71 -1.78
C LEU A 133 -3.78 15.17 -0.65
N ASN A 134 -3.77 16.45 -0.28
CA ASN A 134 -4.68 16.99 0.72
C ASN A 134 -6.11 17.14 0.21
N GLU A 135 -6.28 17.59 -1.04
CA GLU A 135 -7.58 17.64 -1.72
C GLU A 135 -8.23 16.25 -1.83
N LEU A 136 -7.41 15.23 -2.12
CA LEU A 136 -7.83 13.82 -2.14
C LEU A 136 -7.87 13.16 -0.75
N GLN A 137 -7.70 13.94 0.32
CA GLN A 137 -7.74 13.47 1.70
C GLN A 137 -6.74 12.35 2.04
N LEU A 138 -5.60 12.30 1.36
CA LEU A 138 -4.50 11.37 1.63
C LEU A 138 -3.47 11.95 2.60
N LEU A 139 -3.28 13.27 2.52
CA LEU A 139 -2.54 14.07 3.48
C LEU A 139 -3.48 14.99 4.26
N ARG A 140 -2.99 15.45 5.42
CA ARG A 140 -3.59 16.51 6.22
C ARG A 140 -2.53 17.55 6.55
N ARG A 141 -2.80 18.82 6.27
CA ARG A 141 -2.03 19.95 6.78
C ARG A 141 -2.33 20.17 8.26
N LEU A 142 -1.29 20.39 9.05
CA LEU A 142 -1.35 20.70 10.48
C LEU A 142 -1.16 22.21 10.71
N PRO A 143 -1.50 22.74 11.91
CA PRO A 143 -1.44 24.17 12.20
C PRO A 143 -0.04 24.80 12.07
N ASP A 144 1.01 23.99 12.22
CA ASP A 144 2.42 24.37 12.12
C ASP A 144 2.97 24.24 10.68
N ASP A 145 2.08 24.13 9.69
CA ASP A 145 2.41 23.88 8.28
C ASP A 145 3.17 22.58 7.99
N SER A 146 3.22 21.69 8.98
CA SER A 146 3.63 20.31 8.76
C SER A 146 2.49 19.49 8.15
N TRP A 147 2.85 18.34 7.58
CA TRP A 147 1.91 17.42 6.96
C TRP A 147 1.89 16.11 7.71
N ARG A 148 0.77 15.39 7.60
CA ARG A 148 0.65 14.01 8.10
C ARG A 148 -0.18 13.19 7.12
N PHE A 149 0.28 11.98 6.82
CA PHE A 149 -0.55 10.99 6.12
C PHE A 149 -1.73 10.60 6.99
N ARG A 150 -2.92 10.52 6.39
CA ARG A 150 -4.12 10.12 7.14
C ARG A 150 -4.03 8.71 7.70
N HIS A 151 -3.23 7.86 7.06
CA HIS A 151 -3.01 6.48 7.48
C HIS A 151 -1.64 6.00 7.00
N GLU A 152 -0.98 5.14 7.79
CA GLU A 152 0.29 4.49 7.44
C GLU A 152 0.21 3.70 6.12
N ARG A 153 -0.85 2.91 5.91
CA ARG A 153 -1.13 2.23 4.62
C ARG A 153 -1.14 3.16 3.40
N ILE A 154 -1.57 4.42 3.53
CA ILE A 154 -1.47 5.40 2.42
C ILE A 154 0.01 5.74 2.20
N ARG A 155 0.70 6.14 3.27
CA ARG A 155 2.14 6.47 3.25
C ARG A 155 2.94 5.35 2.59
N ASP A 156 2.68 4.11 2.99
CA ASP A 156 3.44 2.93 2.54
C ASP A 156 3.30 2.69 1.02
N GLN A 157 2.15 3.01 0.43
CA GLN A 157 1.96 2.98 -1.03
C GLN A 157 2.77 4.06 -1.77
N PHE A 158 3.14 5.17 -1.12
CA PHE A 158 4.09 6.13 -1.70
C PHE A 158 5.53 5.68 -1.47
N VAL A 159 5.85 5.26 -0.24
CA VAL A 159 7.22 4.87 0.18
C VAL A 159 7.75 3.69 -0.62
N VAL A 160 6.90 2.75 -1.06
CA VAL A 160 7.35 1.61 -1.89
C VAL A 160 8.10 2.04 -3.15
N HIS A 161 7.80 3.23 -3.71
CA HIS A 161 8.51 3.75 -4.87
C HIS A 161 9.98 4.11 -4.58
N ALA A 162 10.35 4.33 -3.31
CA ALA A 162 11.74 4.52 -2.87
C ALA A 162 12.57 3.23 -2.92
N PHE A 163 11.94 2.09 -3.18
CA PHE A 163 12.58 0.77 -3.31
C PHE A 163 12.60 0.27 -4.76
N LEU A 164 12.17 1.09 -5.71
CA LEU A 164 12.07 0.71 -7.13
C LEU A 164 13.12 1.43 -7.98
N GLY A 165 13.32 0.93 -9.21
CA GLY A 165 14.13 1.60 -10.22
C GLY A 165 15.58 1.80 -9.76
N LYS A 166 16.07 3.04 -9.87
CA LYS A 166 17.44 3.42 -9.47
C LYS A 166 17.74 3.19 -7.98
N ASN A 167 16.70 3.07 -7.14
CA ASN A 167 16.83 2.87 -5.70
C ASN A 167 16.62 1.39 -5.29
N ALA A 168 16.62 0.45 -6.24
CA ALA A 168 16.39 -0.97 -5.97
C ALA A 168 17.34 -1.57 -4.91
N GLN A 169 18.54 -1.01 -4.75
CA GLN A 169 19.49 -1.46 -3.71
C GLN A 169 18.91 -1.37 -2.28
N ARG A 170 17.95 -0.47 -2.05
CA ARG A 170 17.31 -0.31 -0.73
C ARG A 170 16.46 -1.50 -0.31
N GLN A 171 16.02 -2.33 -1.25
CA GLN A 171 15.36 -3.61 -0.98
C GLN A 171 16.24 -4.55 -0.13
N TYR A 172 17.56 -4.36 -0.21
CA TYR A 172 18.52 -5.17 0.52
C TYR A 172 19.05 -4.43 1.75
N THR A 173 19.44 -3.15 1.59
CA THR A 173 20.07 -2.40 2.70
C THR A 173 19.10 -2.09 3.84
N LEU A 174 17.79 -2.11 3.58
CA LEU A 174 16.74 -1.88 4.57
C LEU A 174 15.89 -3.14 4.82
N ALA A 175 16.40 -4.34 4.50
CA ALA A 175 15.67 -5.60 4.68
C ALA A 175 15.33 -5.88 6.16
N SER A 176 16.25 -5.53 7.06
CA SER A 176 16.08 -5.72 8.51
C SER A 176 15.42 -4.52 9.21
N GLU A 177 15.09 -3.46 8.48
CA GLU A 177 14.59 -2.22 9.06
C GLU A 177 13.10 -2.32 9.40
N ARG A 178 12.80 -2.35 10.71
CA ARG A 178 11.46 -2.55 11.25
C ARG A 178 10.40 -1.58 10.71
N ARG A 179 10.79 -0.32 10.51
CA ARG A 179 9.89 0.77 10.10
C ARG A 179 9.41 0.64 8.66
N VAL A 180 10.10 -0.15 7.82
CA VAL A 180 9.73 -0.37 6.42
C VAL A 180 9.25 -1.80 6.14
N LEU A 181 9.03 -2.63 7.17
CA LEU A 181 8.60 -4.01 6.97
C LEU A 181 7.26 -4.13 6.25
N ALA A 182 6.34 -3.18 6.47
CA ALA A 182 5.08 -3.10 5.74
C ALA A 182 5.27 -2.91 4.21
N ILE A 183 6.38 -2.30 3.78
CA ILE A 183 6.70 -2.08 2.37
C ILE A 183 6.96 -3.39 1.64
N TYR A 184 7.57 -4.37 2.30
CA TYR A 184 7.81 -5.70 1.70
C TYR A 184 6.52 -6.48 1.44
N ARG A 185 5.38 -6.05 1.98
CA ARG A 185 4.05 -6.58 1.61
C ARG A 185 3.57 -6.03 0.26
N ILE A 186 3.95 -4.80 -0.09
CA ILE A 186 3.49 -4.08 -1.29
C ILE A 186 4.49 -4.25 -2.45
N LEU A 187 5.78 -4.25 -2.12
CA LEU A 187 6.89 -4.29 -3.06
C LEU A 187 6.79 -5.37 -4.14
N PRO A 188 6.41 -6.63 -3.82
CA PRO A 188 6.33 -7.67 -4.84
C PRO A 188 5.26 -7.40 -5.89
N GLU A 189 4.14 -6.79 -5.51
CA GLU A 189 3.10 -6.38 -6.46
C GLU A 189 3.65 -5.35 -7.45
N LYS A 190 4.48 -4.42 -6.97
CA LYS A 190 5.11 -3.40 -7.81
C LYS A 190 6.22 -3.97 -8.71
N LEU A 191 6.97 -4.96 -8.24
CA LEU A 191 8.01 -5.64 -9.02
C LEU A 191 7.40 -6.55 -10.10
N TYR A 192 6.42 -7.35 -9.72
CA TYR A 192 5.75 -8.31 -10.60
C TYR A 192 4.96 -7.63 -11.73
N ASN A 193 4.23 -6.54 -11.43
CA ASN A 193 3.50 -5.78 -12.45
C ASN A 193 4.41 -5.05 -13.44
N LYS A 194 5.68 -4.78 -13.10
CA LYS A 194 6.63 -4.13 -14.02
C LYS A 194 7.27 -5.10 -15.01
N GLN A 195 7.27 -6.41 -14.77
CA GLN A 195 8.08 -7.34 -15.55
C GLN A 195 7.31 -8.36 -16.41
N THR A 196 6.06 -8.76 -16.14
CA THR A 196 5.52 -9.98 -16.83
C THR A 196 4.04 -10.07 -17.22
N GLN A 197 3.11 -9.18 -16.88
CA GLN A 197 1.66 -9.32 -17.26
C GLN A 197 1.04 -10.72 -16.93
N VAL A 198 1.48 -11.42 -15.88
CA VAL A 198 0.92 -12.74 -15.51
C VAL A 198 -0.14 -12.57 -14.39
N PRO A 199 -1.27 -13.33 -14.39
CA PRO A 199 -2.24 -13.32 -13.29
C PRO A 199 -1.71 -14.01 -12.04
N ARG A 200 -2.09 -13.53 -10.85
CA ARG A 200 -1.60 -14.03 -9.57
C ARG A 200 -2.66 -14.85 -8.84
N ASP A 201 -2.35 -16.13 -8.61
CA ASP A 201 -3.18 -17.01 -7.78
C ASP A 201 -2.68 -17.13 -6.32
N SER A 202 -1.41 -16.81 -6.01
CA SER A 202 -0.93 -16.83 -4.62
C SER A 202 0.35 -16.01 -4.32
N VAL A 203 0.70 -15.94 -3.03
CA VAL A 203 1.93 -15.36 -2.47
C VAL A 203 3.16 -16.15 -2.87
N ASP A 204 3.03 -17.47 -2.85
CA ASP A 204 4.10 -18.42 -3.15
C ASP A 204 4.60 -18.25 -4.58
N THR A 205 3.71 -17.99 -5.54
CA THR A 205 4.10 -17.71 -6.93
C THR A 205 5.03 -16.51 -7.05
N VAL A 206 4.85 -15.49 -6.21
CA VAL A 206 5.70 -14.30 -6.23
C VAL A 206 6.98 -14.51 -5.44
N TYR A 207 6.94 -15.32 -4.37
CA TYR A 207 8.14 -15.76 -3.67
C TYR A 207 9.05 -16.56 -4.57
N GLU A 208 8.53 -17.58 -5.25
CA GLU A 208 9.27 -18.43 -6.17
C GLU A 208 9.86 -17.63 -7.33
N TRP A 209 9.09 -16.68 -7.87
CA TRP A 209 9.59 -15.77 -8.90
C TRP A 209 10.73 -14.86 -8.38
N LEU A 210 10.60 -14.30 -7.18
CA LEU A 210 11.67 -13.52 -6.56
C LEU A 210 12.90 -14.39 -6.29
N ALA A 211 12.72 -15.61 -5.80
CA ALA A 211 13.80 -16.56 -5.53
C ALA A 211 14.53 -17.02 -6.80
N ALA A 212 13.83 -17.10 -7.92
CA ALA A 212 14.41 -17.39 -9.22
C ALA A 212 15.22 -16.23 -9.81
N GLN A 213 15.07 -15.00 -9.29
CA GLN A 213 15.93 -13.89 -9.69
C GLN A 213 17.26 -13.96 -8.95
N SER A 214 18.37 -14.08 -9.69
CA SER A 214 19.73 -14.12 -9.14
C SER A 214 20.14 -12.89 -8.32
N ALA A 215 19.33 -11.82 -8.36
CA ALA A 215 19.52 -10.60 -7.59
C ALA A 215 18.78 -10.61 -6.24
N ALA A 216 17.89 -11.56 -5.96
CA ALA A 216 17.25 -11.66 -4.65
C ALA A 216 18.27 -12.23 -3.64
N SER A 217 18.64 -11.44 -2.62
CA SER A 217 19.68 -11.83 -1.67
C SER A 217 19.19 -12.86 -0.65
N ASP A 218 20.14 -13.58 -0.03
CA ASP A 218 19.91 -14.52 1.06
C ASP A 218 19.25 -13.89 2.30
N ALA A 219 19.26 -12.56 2.43
CA ALA A 219 18.58 -11.85 3.52
C ALA A 219 17.16 -11.36 3.12
N PHE A 220 16.95 -11.06 1.85
CA PHE A 220 15.67 -10.55 1.33
C PHE A 220 14.61 -11.64 1.27
N LEU A 221 14.95 -12.83 0.76
CA LEU A 221 13.98 -13.92 0.64
C LEU A 221 13.46 -14.39 2.02
N PRO A 222 14.28 -14.58 3.07
CA PRO A 222 13.76 -14.93 4.39
C PRO A 222 12.90 -13.83 5.02
N ALA A 223 13.31 -12.56 4.93
CA ALA A 223 12.50 -11.44 5.44
C ALA A 223 11.15 -11.34 4.70
N PHE A 224 11.17 -11.52 3.38
CA PHE A 224 9.98 -11.58 2.55
C PHE A 224 9.06 -12.74 2.94
N ARG A 225 9.62 -13.95 3.12
CA ARG A 225 8.86 -15.15 3.54
C ARG A 225 8.26 -14.98 4.93
N TYR A 226 9.04 -14.48 5.89
CA TYR A 226 8.62 -14.24 7.27
C TYR A 226 7.42 -13.31 7.36
N PHE A 227 7.44 -12.20 6.61
CA PHE A 227 6.34 -11.24 6.62
C PHE A 227 5.09 -11.69 5.89
N TYR A 228 5.23 -12.51 4.84
CA TYR A 228 4.12 -12.86 3.96
C TYR A 228 3.47 -14.21 4.28
N LEU A 229 4.24 -15.19 4.77
CA LEU A 229 3.73 -16.51 5.17
C LEU A 229 3.51 -16.66 6.68
N GLY A 230 3.88 -15.64 7.45
CA GLY A 230 3.39 -15.45 8.80
C GLY A 230 4.43 -15.74 9.89
N MET A 231 4.27 -14.97 10.96
CA MET A 231 4.75 -15.24 12.32
C MET A 231 4.25 -16.56 12.93
N ALA A 232 3.89 -17.55 12.11
CA ALA A 232 3.23 -18.77 12.56
C ALA A 232 4.13 -20.01 12.55
N ASP A 233 5.29 -20.02 11.88
CA ASP A 233 6.00 -21.31 11.70
C ASP A 233 7.52 -21.31 11.72
N ILE A 234 8.19 -20.18 12.01
CA ILE A 234 9.65 -20.22 12.15
C ILE A 234 10.08 -19.34 13.31
N GLY A 235 10.49 -19.99 14.40
CA GLY A 235 11.09 -19.38 15.58
C GLY A 235 12.48 -18.80 15.33
N LEU A 236 12.67 -18.06 14.24
CA LEU A 236 13.87 -17.30 13.97
C LEU A 236 13.62 -15.85 14.40
N HIS A 237 14.17 -15.52 15.56
CA HIS A 237 14.17 -14.16 16.09
C HIS A 237 15.08 -13.28 15.21
N PRO A 238 14.81 -11.97 15.02
CA PRO A 238 15.63 -11.07 14.19
C PRO A 238 17.11 -10.94 14.58
N GLN A 239 17.54 -11.57 15.68
CA GLN A 239 18.91 -11.53 16.17
C GLN A 239 19.82 -12.60 15.54
N GLU A 240 19.28 -13.60 14.85
CA GLU A 240 20.10 -14.69 14.29
C GLU A 240 20.63 -14.41 12.88
N VAL A 241 20.18 -13.32 12.23
CA VAL A 241 20.66 -12.91 10.89
C VAL A 241 22.04 -12.23 10.96
N HIS A 242 22.55 -11.91 12.17
CA HIS A 242 23.85 -11.24 12.34
C HIS A 242 25.05 -12.18 12.58
N ALA A 243 24.87 -13.50 12.58
CA ALA A 243 25.93 -14.42 13.00
C ALA A 243 26.90 -14.90 11.90
N HIS A 244 26.74 -14.47 10.64
CA HIS A 244 27.70 -14.82 9.59
C HIS A 244 28.17 -13.58 8.82
N GLY A 245 29.28 -13.02 9.29
CA GLY A 245 30.04 -12.05 8.49
C GLY A 245 30.90 -11.07 9.28
N SER A 246 31.73 -11.54 10.21
CA SER A 246 32.94 -10.78 10.57
C SER A 246 34.15 -11.47 9.91
N PRO A 247 34.87 -10.80 8.99
CA PRO A 247 36.17 -11.26 8.55
C PRO A 247 37.17 -10.90 9.67
N SER A 248 37.61 -11.90 10.43
CA SER A 248 38.71 -11.75 11.38
C SER A 248 39.98 -12.28 10.74
N ASP A 249 40.82 -11.32 10.37
CA ASP A 249 42.28 -11.31 10.46
C ASP A 249 43.11 -12.36 9.72
N ALA A 250 43.79 -11.85 8.70
CA ALA A 250 45.15 -12.23 8.39
C ALA A 250 46.06 -11.96 9.61
N THR A 251 46.83 -12.97 10.01
CA THR A 251 48.19 -12.74 10.52
C THR A 251 49.12 -13.83 10.03
N ALA A 252 50.27 -13.36 9.54
CA ALA A 252 51.43 -14.10 9.10
C ALA A 252 51.99 -15.05 10.18
N GLY A 253 52.68 -16.08 9.71
CA GLY A 253 53.47 -17.04 10.47
C GLY A 253 53.86 -18.23 9.61
#